data_AF-A0A366EK60-F1
#
_entry.id   AF-A0A366EK60-F1
#
_cell.length_a   1.000
_cell.length_b   1.000
_cell.length_c   1.000
_cell.angle_alpha   90.00
_cell.angle_beta   90.00
_cell.angle_gamma   90.00
#
_symmetry.space_group_name_H-M   'P 1'
#
loop_
_entity.id
_entity.type
_entity.pdbx_description
1 polymer ?
#
loop_
_entity_poly.entity_id
_entity_poly.type
_entity_poly.pdbx_seq_one_letter_code
_entity_poly.pdbx_strand_id
1 'polypeptide(L)'
;MLGIGMSTLLLGACGADEEKKEENTNSTKEVKPSEDPATDEAASLNQMTQIVEDASELKEAEGIPEEEKTAINAAFDQYINAFNEEDFESYMSVISKTPVNFEYKDEERYVKQIFDSVDSKRTVENVKIINYAAGKKADVYAEIEATTKDPNSEKEVTRSGKQVTVFHKKEDGWKVAAIFFLASEGEEGAAE
;
A
#
# COMPACT_ATOMS: atom_id res chain seq x y z
N MET A 1 16.68 -66.66 29.78
CA MET A 1 17.58 -65.51 30.04
C MET A 1 16.99 -64.33 29.27
N LEU A 2 16.28 -63.40 29.93
CA LEU A 2 16.80 -62.10 30.45
C LEU A 2 17.25 -61.19 29.28
N GLY A 3 16.77 -59.95 29.05
CA GLY A 3 15.89 -59.01 29.79
C GLY A 3 14.96 -58.22 28.84
N ILE A 4 13.84 -57.62 29.26
CA ILE A 4 13.58 -56.46 30.15
C ILE A 4 13.97 -55.10 29.52
N GLY A 5 12.95 -54.24 29.37
CA GLY A 5 12.99 -52.79 29.13
C GLY A 5 11.80 -52.36 28.27
N MET A 6 10.56 -52.29 28.77
CA MET A 6 9.95 -51.31 29.70
C MET A 6 10.07 -49.85 29.22
N SER A 7 9.00 -49.30 28.65
CA SER A 7 8.42 -48.01 29.06
C SER A 7 7.17 -47.67 28.22
N THR A 8 6.01 -47.90 28.82
CA THR A 8 4.74 -47.25 28.50
C THR A 8 4.68 -45.89 29.20
N LEU A 9 4.24 -44.84 28.51
CA LEU A 9 3.62 -43.68 29.13
C LEU A 9 2.24 -43.43 28.50
N LEU A 10 1.24 -43.50 29.36
CA LEU A 10 -0.18 -43.22 29.16
C LEU A 10 -0.44 -41.73 29.39
N LEU A 11 -1.27 -41.10 28.56
CA LEU A 11 -2.22 -40.00 28.87
C LEU A 11 -3.30 -40.11 27.77
N GLY A 12 -4.59 -40.42 27.97
CA GLY A 12 -5.51 -40.04 29.05
C GLY A 12 -5.79 -38.53 28.94
N ALA A 13 -6.98 -37.98 28.73
CA ALA A 13 -8.35 -38.49 28.68
C ALA A 13 -9.24 -37.43 28.00
N CYS A 14 -10.47 -37.85 27.71
CA CYS A 14 -11.57 -37.16 27.07
C CYS A 14 -12.08 -35.95 27.88
N GLY A 15 -12.67 -34.98 27.18
CA GLY A 15 -13.54 -33.95 27.76
C GLY A 15 -14.50 -33.45 26.68
N ALA A 16 -15.70 -34.02 26.67
CA ALA A 16 -16.86 -33.50 25.94
C ALA A 16 -17.47 -32.34 26.72
N ASP A 17 -18.03 -31.33 26.04
CA ASP A 17 -19.42 -30.91 26.24
C ASP A 17 -19.85 -29.78 25.29
N GLU A 18 -21.00 -30.04 24.67
CA GLU A 18 -22.18 -29.20 24.44
C GLU A 18 -22.17 -27.90 23.60
N GLU A 19 -23.27 -27.85 22.83
CA GLU A 19 -23.79 -26.87 21.91
C GLU A 19 -23.92 -25.44 22.48
N LYS A 20 -23.87 -24.43 21.59
CA LYS A 20 -24.85 -23.33 21.60
C LYS A 20 -24.92 -22.60 20.25
N LYS A 21 -26.15 -22.52 19.76
CA LYS A 21 -26.67 -21.68 18.67
C LYS A 21 -26.90 -20.24 19.19
N GLU A 22 -27.33 -19.37 18.27
CA GLU A 22 -27.87 -17.99 18.41
C GLU A 22 -26.90 -16.90 17.92
N GLU A 23 -27.12 -16.33 16.73
CA GLU A 23 -28.09 -15.29 16.31
C GLU A 23 -27.56 -13.85 16.49
N ASN A 24 -27.26 -13.24 15.33
CA ASN A 24 -27.68 -11.90 14.89
C ASN A 24 -27.48 -10.69 15.83
N THR A 25 -26.60 -9.78 15.44
CA THR A 25 -26.91 -8.33 15.51
C THR A 25 -26.10 -7.55 14.48
N ASN A 26 -26.81 -7.04 13.47
CA ASN A 26 -26.48 -5.81 12.79
C ASN A 26 -26.07 -4.73 13.80
N SER A 27 -24.88 -4.16 13.67
CA SER A 27 -24.51 -2.92 14.34
C SER A 27 -23.54 -2.16 13.43
N THR A 28 -24.14 -1.31 12.62
CA THR A 28 -23.54 -0.09 12.06
C THR A 28 -22.75 0.60 13.17
N LYS A 29 -21.43 0.45 13.16
CA LYS A 29 -20.54 1.22 14.04
C LYS A 29 -20.19 2.49 13.28
N GLU A 30 -20.89 3.59 13.62
CA GLU A 30 -20.43 4.93 13.31
C GLU A 30 -19.01 5.09 13.85
N VAL A 31 -18.04 5.24 12.94
CA VAL A 31 -16.64 5.48 13.30
C VAL A 31 -16.52 6.96 13.61
N LYS A 32 -16.35 7.29 14.89
CA LYS A 32 -15.94 8.63 15.32
C LYS A 32 -14.43 8.75 15.14
N PRO A 33 -13.92 9.82 14.48
CA PRO A 33 -12.48 10.02 14.34
C PRO A 33 -11.79 10.18 15.71
N SER A 34 -10.76 9.37 15.97
CA SER A 34 -9.86 9.51 17.12
C SER A 34 -8.69 10.43 16.80
N GLU A 35 -8.20 11.15 17.81
CA GLU A 35 -7.30 12.31 17.72
C GLU A 35 -5.80 11.98 17.49
N ASP A 36 -5.45 10.79 16.99
CA ASP A 36 -4.07 10.42 16.67
C ASP A 36 -3.98 9.71 15.29
N PRO A 37 -3.43 10.33 14.24
CA PRO A 37 -3.45 9.80 12.88
C PRO A 37 -2.47 8.64 12.64
N ALA A 38 -1.63 8.27 13.60
CA ALA A 38 -0.56 7.29 13.37
C ALA A 38 -0.96 5.82 13.62
N THR A 39 -2.09 5.54 14.27
CA THR A 39 -2.40 4.18 14.78
C THR A 39 -3.52 3.43 14.05
N ASP A 40 -4.15 3.99 13.02
CA ASP A 40 -5.35 3.39 12.38
C ASP A 40 -5.12 2.89 10.94
N GLU A 41 -3.89 2.98 10.42
CA GLU A 41 -3.67 2.85 8.98
C GLU A 41 -3.07 1.51 8.50
N ALA A 42 -2.94 0.52 9.39
CA ALA A 42 -2.70 -0.87 8.98
C ALA A 42 -4.01 -1.52 8.53
N ALA A 43 -4.53 -1.10 7.38
CA ALA A 43 -5.78 -1.61 6.82
C ALA A 43 -5.62 -3.06 6.32
N SER A 44 -6.65 -3.90 6.56
CA SER A 44 -6.72 -5.24 5.97
C SER A 44 -6.87 -5.17 4.44
N LEU A 45 -6.52 -6.23 3.70
CA LEU A 45 -6.60 -6.25 2.22
C LEU A 45 -7.96 -5.80 1.67
N ASN A 46 -9.07 -6.26 2.28
CA ASN A 46 -10.41 -5.84 1.86
C ASN A 46 -10.68 -4.35 2.09
N GLN A 47 -10.13 -3.78 3.17
CA GLN A 47 -10.23 -2.34 3.43
C GLN A 47 -9.37 -1.54 2.45
N MET A 48 -8.20 -2.07 2.06
CA MET A 48 -7.36 -1.45 1.03
C MET A 48 -8.06 -1.37 -0.32
N THR A 49 -8.73 -2.45 -0.74
CA THR A 49 -9.53 -2.46 -1.98
C THR A 49 -10.63 -1.41 -1.93
N GLN A 50 -11.42 -1.36 -0.86
CA GLN A 50 -12.49 -0.39 -0.69
C GLN A 50 -11.99 1.07 -0.72
N ILE A 51 -10.86 1.35 -0.04
CA ILE A 51 -10.24 2.69 -0.03
C ILE A 51 -9.96 3.16 -1.47
N VAL A 52 -9.38 2.29 -2.31
CA VAL A 52 -8.99 2.67 -3.68
C VAL A 52 -10.20 2.76 -4.62
N GLU A 53 -11.19 1.87 -4.46
CA GLU A 53 -12.44 1.92 -5.22
C GLU A 53 -13.19 3.23 -4.96
N ASP A 54 -13.44 3.54 -3.69
CA ASP A 54 -14.14 4.75 -3.26
C ASP A 54 -13.38 6.01 -3.71
N ALA A 55 -12.05 6.01 -3.57
CA ALA A 55 -11.18 7.11 -3.97
C ALA A 55 -11.34 7.52 -5.44
N SER A 56 -11.63 6.58 -6.33
CA SER A 56 -11.77 6.88 -7.76
C SER A 56 -12.96 7.79 -8.08
N GLU A 57 -14.02 7.70 -7.26
CA GLU A 57 -15.22 8.53 -7.39
C GLU A 57 -15.10 9.89 -6.68
N LEU A 58 -14.09 10.06 -5.81
CA LEU A 58 -13.89 11.30 -5.08
C LEU A 58 -13.39 12.42 -5.98
N LYS A 59 -13.88 13.63 -5.67
CA LYS A 59 -13.39 14.88 -6.24
C LYS A 59 -12.12 15.32 -5.51
N GLU A 60 -11.38 16.22 -6.12
CA GLU A 60 -10.27 16.89 -5.45
C GLU A 60 -10.77 17.64 -4.20
N ALA A 61 -10.03 17.54 -3.11
CA ALA A 61 -10.35 18.17 -1.85
C ALA A 61 -10.29 19.70 -1.97
N GLU A 62 -11.26 20.37 -1.36
CA GLU A 62 -11.35 21.82 -1.35
C GLU A 62 -10.52 22.42 -0.19
N GLY A 63 -10.18 23.71 -0.30
CA GLY A 63 -9.55 24.45 0.81
C GLY A 63 -8.09 24.09 1.10
N ILE A 64 -7.40 23.37 0.21
CA ILE A 64 -5.96 23.15 0.31
C ILE A 64 -5.24 24.49 0.05
N PRO A 65 -4.40 24.99 0.98
CA PRO A 65 -3.55 26.15 0.71
C PRO A 65 -2.70 25.92 -0.54
N GLU A 66 -2.56 26.94 -1.39
CA GLU A 66 -1.86 26.84 -2.68
C GLU A 66 -0.43 26.28 -2.53
N GLU A 67 0.31 26.78 -1.53
CA GLU A 67 1.66 26.30 -1.21
C GLU A 67 1.69 24.80 -0.86
N GLU A 68 0.71 24.34 -0.06
CA GLU A 68 0.63 22.93 0.33
C GLU A 68 0.21 22.04 -0.84
N LYS A 69 -0.74 22.51 -1.68
CA LYS A 69 -1.12 21.81 -2.91
C LYS A 69 0.08 21.63 -3.85
N THR A 70 0.87 22.69 -4.05
CA THR A 70 2.10 22.63 -4.85
C THR A 70 3.12 21.67 -4.23
N ALA A 71 3.32 21.72 -2.92
CA ALA A 71 4.30 20.86 -2.25
C ALA A 71 3.91 19.37 -2.27
N ILE A 72 2.62 19.04 -2.12
CA ILE A 72 2.11 17.67 -2.19
C ILE A 72 2.28 17.12 -3.61
N ASN A 73 1.88 17.89 -4.62
CA ASN A 73 2.04 17.48 -6.02
C ASN A 73 3.52 17.31 -6.38
N ALA A 74 4.40 18.21 -5.95
CA ALA A 74 5.84 18.07 -6.17
C ALA A 74 6.43 16.81 -5.53
N ALA A 75 5.98 16.44 -4.32
CA ALA A 75 6.41 15.21 -3.67
C ALA A 75 5.91 13.96 -4.41
N PHE A 76 4.68 13.98 -4.92
CA PHE A 76 4.13 12.90 -5.74
C PHE A 76 4.86 12.78 -7.09
N ASP A 77 5.11 13.89 -7.77
CA ASP A 77 5.87 13.92 -9.02
C ASP A 77 7.30 13.41 -8.81
N GLN A 78 7.97 13.81 -7.72
CA GLN A 78 9.29 13.30 -7.38
C GLN A 78 9.25 11.79 -7.10
N TYR A 79 8.23 11.29 -6.40
CA TYR A 79 8.04 9.86 -6.15
C TYR A 79 7.95 9.04 -7.46
N ILE A 80 7.19 9.53 -8.45
CA ILE A 80 7.05 8.87 -9.75
C ILE A 80 8.31 9.04 -10.62
N ASN A 81 8.82 10.26 -10.74
CA ASN A 81 9.95 10.56 -11.61
C ASN A 81 11.23 9.89 -11.13
N ALA A 82 11.52 9.90 -9.83
CA ALA A 82 12.69 9.22 -9.29
C ALA A 82 12.64 7.71 -9.53
N PHE A 83 11.44 7.10 -9.48
CA PHE A 83 11.30 5.69 -9.87
C PHE A 83 11.62 5.48 -11.36
N ASN A 84 11.03 6.31 -12.22
CA ASN A 84 11.22 6.22 -13.66
C ASN A 84 12.66 6.51 -14.10
N GLU A 85 13.37 7.38 -13.40
CA GLU A 85 14.77 7.74 -13.70
C GLU A 85 15.77 6.80 -13.03
N GLU A 86 15.28 5.78 -12.30
CA GLU A 86 16.10 4.88 -11.48
C GLU A 86 16.97 5.62 -10.45
N ASP A 87 16.54 6.82 -10.04
CA ASP A 87 17.21 7.64 -9.02
C ASP A 87 16.80 7.15 -7.62
N PHE A 88 17.54 6.14 -7.17
CA PHE A 88 17.33 5.52 -5.87
C PHE A 88 17.41 6.51 -4.69
N GLU A 89 18.37 7.44 -4.70
CA GLU A 89 18.53 8.40 -3.61
C GLU A 89 17.34 9.35 -3.54
N SER A 90 16.93 9.91 -4.69
CA SER A 90 15.77 10.78 -4.77
C SER A 90 14.48 10.06 -4.42
N TYR A 91 14.30 8.81 -4.85
CA TYR A 91 13.14 7.99 -4.51
C TYR A 91 13.08 7.74 -2.99
N MET A 92 14.16 7.24 -2.41
CA MET A 92 14.20 6.93 -0.97
C MET A 92 14.15 8.19 -0.09
N SER A 93 14.40 9.38 -0.64
CA SER A 93 14.27 10.66 0.06
C SER A 93 12.81 11.07 0.30
N VAL A 94 11.88 10.65 -0.56
CA VAL A 94 10.45 10.93 -0.41
C VAL A 94 9.69 9.84 0.33
N ILE A 95 10.31 8.70 0.60
CA ILE A 95 9.73 7.63 1.43
C ILE A 95 9.87 7.97 2.92
N SER A 96 8.77 7.86 3.67
CA SER A 96 8.76 8.02 5.13
C SER A 96 9.68 6.99 5.79
N LYS A 97 10.46 7.39 6.79
CA LYS A 97 11.26 6.45 7.62
C LYS A 97 10.41 5.63 8.58
N THR A 98 9.17 6.05 8.80
CA THR A 98 8.14 5.33 9.57
C THR A 98 6.91 5.18 8.66
N PRO A 99 6.99 4.34 7.63
CA PRO A 99 5.84 4.01 6.80
C PRO A 99 4.82 3.21 7.62
N VAL A 100 3.62 3.09 7.08
CA VAL A 100 2.45 2.58 7.77
C VAL A 100 2.13 1.15 7.33
N ASN A 101 2.08 0.90 6.01
CA ASN A 101 1.62 -0.38 5.46
C ASN A 101 2.72 -1.14 4.68
N PHE A 102 3.96 -0.69 4.80
CA PHE A 102 5.16 -1.37 4.30
C PHE A 102 6.33 -1.11 5.26
N GLU A 103 7.44 -1.81 5.08
CA GLU A 103 8.66 -1.63 5.88
C GLU A 103 9.71 -0.85 5.08
N TYR A 104 10.30 0.19 5.68
CA TYR A 104 11.25 1.07 4.99
C TYR A 104 12.43 0.28 4.38
N LYS A 105 12.95 -0.70 5.12
CA LYS A 105 14.09 -1.53 4.68
C LYS A 105 13.75 -2.53 3.61
N ASP A 106 12.49 -2.95 3.54
CA ASP A 106 12.04 -3.84 2.47
C ASP A 106 11.79 -3.07 1.19
N GLU A 107 11.24 -1.85 1.28
CA GLU A 107 11.11 -0.93 0.15
C GLU A 107 12.49 -0.56 -0.43
N GLU A 108 13.45 -0.23 0.43
CA GLU A 108 14.84 0.05 0.04
C GLU A 108 15.45 -1.11 -0.77
N ARG A 109 15.22 -2.35 -0.35
CA ARG A 109 15.71 -3.54 -1.05
C ARG A 109 14.96 -3.78 -2.35
N TYR A 110 13.63 -3.65 -2.32
CA TYR A 110 12.74 -3.93 -3.43
C TYR A 110 13.04 -3.00 -4.61
N VAL A 111 13.09 -1.69 -4.37
CA VAL A 111 13.34 -0.68 -5.43
C VAL A 111 14.71 -0.89 -6.06
N LYS A 112 15.73 -1.14 -5.25
CA LYS A 112 17.07 -1.42 -5.76
C LYS A 112 17.10 -2.67 -6.64
N GLN A 113 16.42 -3.74 -6.21
CA GLN A 113 16.31 -4.96 -7.01
C GLN A 113 15.59 -4.70 -8.33
N ILE A 114 14.53 -3.90 -8.35
CA ILE A 114 13.81 -3.56 -9.58
C ILE A 114 14.73 -2.83 -10.56
N PHE A 115 15.41 -1.77 -10.12
CA PHE A 115 16.33 -0.99 -10.98
C PHE A 115 17.49 -1.85 -11.51
N ASP A 116 17.98 -2.81 -10.72
CA ASP A 116 19.05 -3.72 -11.16
C ASP A 116 18.56 -4.80 -12.16
N SER A 117 17.26 -5.10 -12.20
CA SER A 117 16.73 -6.32 -12.86
C SER A 117 15.91 -6.06 -14.12
N VAL A 118 15.19 -4.95 -14.21
CA VAL A 118 14.23 -4.68 -15.28
C VAL A 118 14.19 -3.19 -15.63
N ASP A 119 13.85 -2.88 -16.88
CA ASP A 119 13.51 -1.49 -17.27
C ASP A 119 12.02 -1.29 -16.97
N SER A 120 11.71 -0.51 -15.93
CA SER A 120 10.34 -0.28 -15.48
C SER A 120 10.01 1.21 -15.49
N LYS A 121 8.89 1.56 -16.12
CA LYS A 121 8.38 2.94 -16.18
C LYS A 121 6.92 2.98 -15.73
N ARG A 122 6.56 4.08 -15.08
CA ARG A 122 5.21 4.39 -14.62
C ARG A 122 4.72 5.65 -15.29
N THR A 123 3.54 5.60 -15.88
CA THR A 123 2.78 6.79 -16.29
C THR A 123 1.62 6.97 -15.32
N VAL A 124 1.24 8.22 -15.10
CA VAL A 124 0.19 8.58 -14.15
C VAL A 124 -0.84 9.49 -14.82
N GLU A 125 -2.11 9.20 -14.58
CA GLU A 125 -3.24 9.98 -15.06
C GLU A 125 -4.23 10.25 -13.92
N ASN A 126 -5.16 11.18 -14.14
CA ASN A 126 -6.24 11.50 -13.21
C ASN A 126 -5.79 11.79 -11.76
N VAL A 127 -4.63 12.44 -11.62
CA VAL A 127 -4.02 12.78 -10.32
C VAL A 127 -4.88 13.79 -9.58
N LYS A 128 -5.31 13.46 -8.36
CA LYS A 128 -6.18 14.29 -7.50
C LYS A 128 -5.74 14.16 -6.05
N ILE A 129 -5.60 15.28 -5.32
CA ILE A 129 -5.53 15.24 -3.86
C ILE A 129 -6.95 15.06 -3.34
N ILE A 130 -7.31 13.86 -2.91
CA ILE A 130 -8.70 13.50 -2.53
C ILE A 130 -9.00 13.75 -1.05
N ASN A 131 -7.95 13.92 -0.23
CA ASN A 131 -8.08 14.22 1.19
C ASN A 131 -6.90 15.09 1.65
N TYR A 132 -7.16 16.03 2.55
CA TYR A 132 -6.15 16.90 3.13
C TYR A 132 -6.47 17.22 4.59
N ALA A 133 -5.59 16.79 5.50
CA ALA A 133 -5.58 17.21 6.88
C ALA A 133 -4.48 18.24 7.09
N ALA A 134 -4.88 19.49 7.38
CA ALA A 134 -4.03 20.66 7.41
C ALA A 134 -2.65 20.43 8.05
N GLY A 135 -1.59 20.51 7.21
CA GLY A 135 -0.19 20.40 7.62
C GLY A 135 0.23 19.04 8.20
N LYS A 136 -0.58 17.99 8.03
CA LYS A 136 -0.35 16.68 8.67
C LYS A 136 -0.37 15.53 7.68
N LYS A 137 -1.43 15.43 6.88
CA LYS A 137 -1.68 14.29 5.98
C LYS A 137 -2.33 14.75 4.67
N ALA A 138 -1.99 14.09 3.57
CA ALA A 138 -2.67 14.23 2.29
C ALA A 138 -2.78 12.88 1.60
N ASP A 139 -3.91 12.59 0.96
CA ASP A 139 -4.11 11.38 0.17
C ASP A 139 -4.20 11.76 -1.30
N VAL A 140 -3.33 11.20 -2.13
CA VAL A 140 -3.27 11.46 -3.58
C VAL A 140 -3.76 10.23 -4.32
N TYR A 141 -4.86 10.37 -5.03
CA TYR A 141 -5.35 9.40 -5.99
C TYR A 141 -4.67 9.59 -7.34
N ALA A 142 -4.34 8.50 -8.01
CA ALA A 142 -3.95 8.48 -9.42
C ALA A 142 -4.33 7.15 -10.08
N GLU A 143 -4.51 7.18 -11.39
CA GLU A 143 -4.48 5.98 -12.24
C GLU A 143 -3.05 5.78 -12.73
N ILE A 144 -2.51 4.59 -12.51
CA ILE A 144 -1.12 4.25 -12.80
C ILE A 144 -1.10 3.16 -13.86
N GLU A 145 -0.25 3.35 -14.86
CA GLU A 145 0.16 2.29 -15.78
C GLU A 145 1.66 2.04 -15.60
N ALA A 146 2.03 0.79 -15.37
CA ALA A 146 3.39 0.37 -15.16
C ALA A 146 3.81 -0.61 -16.26
N THR A 147 4.75 -0.17 -17.08
CA THR A 147 5.36 -0.96 -18.14
C THR A 147 6.69 -1.52 -17.64
N THR A 148 6.90 -2.83 -17.79
CA THR A 148 8.14 -3.50 -17.42
C THR A 148 8.68 -4.29 -18.59
N LYS A 149 9.92 -4.03 -18.97
CA LYS A 149 10.64 -4.69 -20.06
C LYS A 149 11.79 -5.54 -19.52
N ASP A 150 11.90 -6.76 -20.04
CA ASP A 150 13.04 -7.64 -19.77
C ASP A 150 14.29 -7.10 -20.50
N PRO A 151 15.40 -6.81 -19.80
CA PRO A 151 16.59 -6.25 -20.44
C PRO A 151 17.30 -7.24 -21.39
N ASN A 152 17.00 -8.54 -21.28
CA ASN A 152 17.61 -9.60 -22.08
C ASN A 152 16.71 -10.09 -23.23
N SER A 153 15.52 -9.53 -23.39
CA SER A 153 14.61 -9.90 -24.46
C SER A 153 13.76 -8.71 -24.95
N GLU A 154 12.93 -8.93 -25.96
CA GLU A 154 11.96 -7.91 -26.42
C GLU A 154 10.63 -8.00 -25.67
N LYS A 155 10.53 -8.84 -24.64
CA LYS A 155 9.29 -9.03 -23.88
C LYS A 155 9.02 -7.83 -22.98
N GLU A 156 7.78 -7.38 -23.03
CA GLU A 156 7.25 -6.26 -22.25
C GLU A 156 5.91 -6.66 -21.65
N VAL A 157 5.66 -6.22 -20.42
CA VAL A 157 4.40 -6.42 -19.72
C VAL A 157 3.94 -5.08 -19.16
N THR A 158 2.71 -4.71 -19.51
CA THR A 158 2.04 -3.52 -18.96
C THR A 158 0.99 -3.95 -17.94
N ARG A 159 0.92 -3.23 -16.82
CA ARG A 159 -0.08 -3.42 -15.79
C ARG A 159 -0.64 -2.06 -15.40
N SER A 160 -1.96 -1.94 -15.45
CA SER A 160 -2.64 -0.70 -15.07
C SER A 160 -3.47 -0.91 -13.81
N GLY A 161 -3.73 0.17 -13.10
CA GLY A 161 -4.52 0.13 -11.88
C GLY A 161 -4.73 1.50 -11.26
N LYS A 162 -5.40 1.51 -10.11
CA LYS A 162 -5.67 2.71 -9.32
C LYS A 162 -4.77 2.71 -8.09
N GLN A 163 -4.27 3.87 -7.71
CA GLN A 163 -3.44 4.03 -6.52
C GLN A 163 -3.91 5.18 -5.64
N VAL A 164 -3.91 4.94 -4.33
CA VAL A 164 -3.92 6.00 -3.32
C VAL A 164 -2.55 6.03 -2.64
N THR A 165 -1.88 7.17 -2.74
CA THR A 165 -0.60 7.43 -2.08
C THR A 165 -0.84 8.36 -0.90
N VAL A 166 -0.58 7.87 0.30
CA VAL A 166 -0.76 8.64 1.53
C VAL A 166 0.56 9.34 1.88
N PHE A 167 0.50 10.65 2.05
CA PHE A 167 1.62 11.46 2.48
C PHE A 167 1.44 11.93 3.93
N HIS A 168 2.51 11.87 4.70
CA HIS A 168 2.62 12.56 5.98
C HIS A 168 3.58 13.74 5.88
N LYS A 169 3.20 14.88 6.45
CA LYS A 169 4.10 16.03 6.57
C LYS A 169 5.17 15.71 7.62
N LYS A 170 6.43 15.89 7.24
CA LYS A 170 7.61 15.83 8.12
C LYS A 170 8.33 17.17 8.07
N GLU A 171 9.32 17.36 8.94
CA GLU A 171 10.13 18.59 8.99
C GLU A 171 10.81 18.89 7.65
N ASP A 172 11.18 17.85 6.90
CA ASP A 172 11.85 17.91 5.60
C ASP A 172 10.89 17.71 4.40
N GLY A 173 9.59 17.91 4.61
CA GLY A 173 8.57 17.91 3.55
C GLY A 173 7.57 16.76 3.62
N TRP A 174 6.80 16.59 2.55
CA TRP A 174 5.79 15.53 2.43
C TRP A 174 6.46 14.20 2.09
N LYS A 175 6.15 13.14 2.84
CA LYS A 175 6.74 11.81 2.68
C LYS A 175 5.68 10.74 2.47
N VAL A 176 5.89 9.83 1.53
CA VAL A 176 5.05 8.66 1.28
C VAL A 176 5.05 7.78 2.52
N ALA A 177 3.89 7.66 3.16
CA ALA A 177 3.69 6.90 4.38
C ALA A 177 2.94 5.59 4.13
N ALA A 178 2.03 5.57 3.15
CA ALA A 178 1.36 4.35 2.70
C ALA A 178 1.07 4.40 1.20
N ILE A 179 0.98 3.21 0.62
CA ILE A 179 0.61 3.02 -0.78
C ILE A 179 -0.47 1.94 -0.85
N PHE A 180 -1.62 2.27 -1.43
CA PHE A 180 -2.70 1.32 -1.70
C PHE A 180 -2.88 1.24 -3.20
N PHE A 181 -2.63 0.06 -3.79
CA PHE A 181 -2.76 -0.17 -5.22
C PHE A 181 -3.80 -1.25 -5.49
N LEU A 182 -4.72 -0.97 -6.41
CA LEU A 182 -5.69 -1.92 -6.93
C LEU A 182 -5.42 -2.09 -8.42
N ALA A 183 -4.92 -3.26 -8.80
CA ALA A 183 -4.74 -3.61 -10.21
C ALA A 183 -6.10 -3.62 -10.90
N SER A 184 -6.16 -3.09 -12.12
CA SER A 184 -7.30 -3.31 -13.00
C SER A 184 -7.39 -4.80 -13.34
N GLU A 185 -8.60 -5.35 -13.40
CA GLU A 185 -8.79 -6.71 -13.91
C GLU A 185 -8.42 -6.77 -15.39
N GLY A 186 -7.20 -7.25 -15.67
CA GLY A 186 -6.70 -7.77 -16.94
C GLY A 186 -6.94 -6.96 -18.23
N GLU A 187 -5.89 -6.33 -18.73
CA GLU A 187 -5.44 -6.65 -20.10
C GLU A 187 -4.10 -7.39 -19.97
N GLU A 188 -4.16 -8.73 -19.90
CA GLU A 188 -3.00 -9.53 -20.28
C GLU A 188 -2.67 -9.15 -21.72
N GLY A 189 -1.57 -8.42 -21.92
CA GLY A 189 -1.11 -8.02 -23.24
C GLY A 189 -1.06 -9.23 -24.17
N ALA A 190 -2.02 -9.31 -25.09
CA ALA A 190 -1.92 -10.07 -26.30
C ALA A 190 -0.89 -9.38 -27.19
N ALA A 191 0.37 -9.77 -27.05
CA ALA A 191 1.33 -9.65 -28.14
C ALA A 191 1.18 -10.90 -29.02
N GLU A 192 0.36 -10.80 -30.07
CA GLU A 192 0.43 -11.70 -31.24
C GLU A 192 1.68 -11.40 -32.08
#